data_AF-A0A2N0WEX3-F1
#
_entry.id   AF-A0A2N0WEX3-F1
#
_cell.length_a   1.000
_cell.length_b   1.000
_cell.length_c   1.000
_cell.angle_alpha   90.00
_cell.angle_beta   90.00
_cell.angle_gamma   90.00
#
_symmetry.space_group_name_H-M   'P 1'
#
loop_
_entity.id
_entity.type
_entity.pdbx_description
1 polymer ?
#
loop_
_entity_poly.entity_id
_entity_poly.type
_entity_poly.pdbx_seq_one_letter_code
_entity_poly.pdbx_strand_id
1 'polypeptide(L)'
;MNSMIQIGSKNQAYDASDVAEGFALAYEQVSDIAAMLDAIQHKQGRTIEYVGKVYNVPESVFKELIRLFRITESMIQDSMTFSKEQEDHYQAEADSKS
;
A
#
# COMPACT_ATOMS: atom_id res chain seq x y z
N MET A 1 22.51 -10.71 -26.17
CA MET A 1 21.21 -10.20 -26.67
C MET A 1 20.17 -10.60 -25.65
N ASN A 2 19.78 -9.69 -24.76
CA ASN A 2 18.71 -9.95 -23.80
C ASN A 2 17.39 -9.82 -24.55
N SER A 3 16.64 -10.92 -24.65
CA SER A 3 15.28 -10.88 -25.15
C SER A 3 14.48 -10.00 -24.20
N MET A 4 14.16 -8.78 -24.62
CA MET A 4 12.95 -8.13 -24.15
C MET A 4 11.86 -9.16 -24.32
N ILE A 5 11.32 -9.65 -23.20
CA ILE A 5 10.06 -10.36 -23.20
C ILE A 5 9.10 -9.39 -23.86
N GLN A 6 8.75 -9.68 -25.11
CA GLN A 6 7.57 -9.13 -25.73
C GLN A 6 6.44 -9.53 -24.80
N ILE A 7 6.09 -8.65 -23.87
CA ILE A 7 4.75 -8.58 -23.31
C ILE A 7 3.91 -8.14 -24.50
N GLY A 8 3.63 -9.10 -25.38
CA GLY A 8 2.71 -8.91 -26.47
C GLY A 8 1.41 -8.53 -25.81
N SER A 9 0.97 -7.30 -26.05
CA SER A 9 -0.44 -6.93 -25.97
C SER A 9 -1.21 -7.91 -26.85
N LYS A 10 -1.60 -9.06 -26.27
CA LYS A 10 -2.82 -9.73 -26.67
C LYS A 10 -3.90 -8.81 -26.11
N ASN A 11 -4.74 -8.27 -26.98
CA ASN A 11 -5.99 -7.60 -26.60
C ASN A 11 -6.90 -8.62 -25.91
N GLN A 12 -6.53 -9.03 -24.70
CA GLN A 12 -7.33 -9.89 -23.85
C GLN A 12 -8.36 -8.94 -23.22
N ALA A 13 -9.62 -9.10 -23.60
CA ALA A 13 -10.70 -8.41 -22.94
C ALA A 13 -10.80 -9.01 -21.54
N TYR A 14 -10.37 -8.25 -20.54
CA TYR A 14 -10.57 -8.60 -19.14
C TYR A 14 -12.06 -8.55 -18.85
N ASP A 15 -12.59 -9.60 -18.23
CA ASP A 15 -13.95 -9.59 -17.71
C ASP A 15 -14.01 -8.99 -16.30
N ALA A 16 -15.22 -8.86 -15.76
CA ALA A 16 -15.39 -8.25 -14.44
C ALA A 16 -14.71 -9.08 -13.33
N SER A 17 -14.63 -10.40 -13.47
CA SER A 17 -13.90 -11.25 -12.51
C SER A 17 -12.39 -11.03 -12.56
N ASP A 18 -11.79 -10.91 -13.75
CA ASP A 18 -10.36 -10.59 -13.90
C ASP A 18 -10.02 -9.26 -13.22
N VAL A 19 -10.90 -8.25 -13.36
CA VAL A 19 -10.71 -6.93 -12.77
C VAL A 19 -10.86 -6.97 -11.25
N ALA A 20 -11.85 -7.72 -10.72
CA ALA A 20 -12.03 -7.93 -9.29
C ALA A 20 -10.78 -8.58 -8.66
N GLU A 21 -10.24 -9.63 -9.28
CA GLU A 21 -9.00 -10.28 -8.83
C GLU A 21 -7.81 -9.31 -8.84
N GLY A 22 -7.70 -8.47 -9.87
CA GLY A 22 -6.68 -7.43 -9.95
C GLY A 22 -6.74 -6.44 -8.77
N PHE A 23 -7.95 -6.04 -8.35
CA PHE A 23 -8.12 -5.17 -7.18
C PHE A 23 -7.87 -5.87 -5.85
N ALA A 24 -8.21 -7.16 -5.73
CA ALA A 24 -7.85 -7.97 -4.57
C ALA A 24 -6.32 -8.08 -4.39
N LEU A 25 -5.58 -8.33 -5.47
CA LEU A 25 -4.11 -8.36 -5.47
C LEU A 25 -3.51 -6.99 -5.12
N ALA A 26 -4.09 -5.90 -5.63
CA ALA A 26 -3.67 -4.55 -5.27
C ALA A 26 -3.89 -4.27 -3.77
N TYR A 27 -5.03 -4.70 -3.21
CA TYR A 27 -5.31 -4.59 -1.78
C TYR A 27 -4.26 -5.33 -0.94
N GLU A 28 -3.94 -6.58 -1.30
CA GLU A 28 -2.92 -7.39 -0.61
C GLU A 28 -1.56 -6.68 -0.60
N GLN A 29 -1.10 -6.21 -1.76
CA GLN A 29 0.19 -5.51 -1.87
C GLN A 29 0.24 -4.24 -1.03
N VAL A 30 -0.85 -3.46 -1.00
CA VAL A 30 -0.92 -2.25 -0.17
C VAL A 30 -0.96 -2.61 1.32
N SER A 31 -1.62 -3.71 1.69
CA SER A 31 -1.62 -4.22 3.05
C SER A 31 -0.21 -4.62 3.53
N ASP A 32 0.57 -5.27 2.67
CA ASP A 32 1.98 -5.59 2.96
C ASP A 32 2.82 -4.31 3.16
N ILE A 33 2.60 -3.28 2.35
CA ILE A 33 3.24 -1.97 2.51
C ILE A 33 2.87 -1.35 3.86
N ALA A 34 1.60 -1.45 4.27
CA ALA A 34 1.15 -0.98 5.57
C ALA A 34 1.92 -1.65 6.73
N ALA A 35 2.07 -2.97 6.67
CA ALA A 35 2.82 -3.73 7.67
C ALA A 35 4.31 -3.35 7.70
N MET A 36 4.93 -3.13 6.53
CA MET A 36 6.31 -2.65 6.45
C MET A 36 6.46 -1.24 7.03
N LEU A 37 5.52 -0.34 6.75
CA LEU A 37 5.54 1.03 7.27
C LEU A 37 5.41 1.06 8.79
N ASP A 38 4.52 0.26 9.37
CA ASP A 38 4.36 0.12 10.82
C ASP A 38 5.66 -0.37 11.48
N ALA A 39 6.31 -1.37 10.89
CA ALA A 39 7.60 -1.86 11.37
C ALA A 39 8.71 -0.79 11.32
N ILE A 40 8.74 0.03 10.27
CA ILE A 40 9.67 1.17 10.13
C ILE A 40 9.37 2.23 11.20
N GLN A 41 8.11 2.61 11.37
CA GLN A 41 7.68 3.60 12.34
C GLN A 41 8.00 3.17 13.77
N HIS A 42 7.78 1.89 14.11
CA HIS A 42 8.14 1.38 15.42
C HIS A 42 9.66 1.40 15.66
N LYS A 43 10.46 0.97 14.68
CA LYS A 43 11.93 1.08 14.76
C LYS A 43 12.37 2.53 14.95
N GLN A 44 11.76 3.45 14.21
CA GLN A 44 12.11 4.86 14.29
C GLN A 44 11.71 5.48 15.62
N GLY A 45 10.54 5.12 16.17
CA GLY A 45 10.11 5.56 17.50
C GLY A 45 11.12 5.18 18.59
N ARG A 46 11.66 3.95 18.55
CA ARG A 46 12.71 3.51 19.47
C ARG A 46 14.02 4.30 19.29
N THR A 47 14.40 4.62 18.04
CA THR A 47 15.57 5.45 17.77
C THR A 47 15.40 6.86 18.33
N ILE A 48 14.24 7.49 18.12
CA ILE A 48 13.90 8.81 18.65
C ILE A 48 13.97 8.81 20.18
N GLU A 49 13.39 7.79 20.82
CA GLU A 49 13.45 7.63 22.28
C GLU A 49 14.90 7.49 22.78
N TYR A 50 15.71 6.67 22.12
CA TYR A 50 17.12 6.47 22.49
C TYR A 50 17.92 7.76 22.41
N VAL A 51 17.84 8.48 21.29
CA VAL A 51 18.61 9.71 21.12
C VAL A 51 18.13 10.84 22.03
N GLY A 52 16.83 10.88 22.33
CA GLY A 52 16.27 11.78 23.34
C GLY A 52 16.86 11.51 24.73
N LYS A 53 16.97 10.23 25.14
CA LYS A 53 17.52 9.85 26.45
C LYS A 53 19.03 10.05 26.55
N VAL A 54 19.80 9.66 25.54
CA VAL A 54 21.28 9.64 25.59
C VAL A 54 21.91 10.97 25.23
N TYR A 55 21.32 11.69 24.26
CA TYR A 55 21.89 12.91 23.71
C TYR A 55 21.04 14.15 24.00
N ASN A 56 19.94 14.03 24.76
CA ASN A 56 19.01 15.11 25.08
C ASN A 56 18.47 15.83 23.83
N VAL A 57 18.33 15.08 22.72
CA VAL A 57 17.78 15.60 21.46
C VAL A 57 16.27 15.72 21.59
N PRO A 58 15.67 16.91 21.37
CA PRO A 58 14.23 17.08 21.44
C PRO A 58 13.51 16.30 20.32
N GLU A 59 12.36 15.69 20.65
CA GLU A 59 11.52 14.97 19.68
C GLU A 59 11.10 15.85 18.49
N SER A 60 10.95 17.16 18.71
CA SER A 60 10.57 18.13 17.67
C SER A 60 11.51 18.17 16.46
N VAL A 61 12.77 17.73 16.62
CA VAL A 61 13.72 17.56 15.51
C VAL A 61 13.22 16.53 14.49
N PHE A 62 12.41 15.56 14.92
CA PHE A 62 11.86 14.50 14.07
C PHE A 62 10.43 14.78 13.59
N LYS A 63 9.89 15.98 13.85
CA LYS A 63 8.49 16.33 13.56
C LYS A 63 8.09 16.05 12.11
N GLU A 64 8.92 16.44 11.14
CA GLU A 64 8.60 16.23 9.72
C GLU A 64 8.69 14.75 9.33
N LEU A 65 9.57 13.97 9.96
CA LEU A 65 9.60 12.52 9.75
C LEU A 65 8.34 11.84 10.30
N ILE A 66 7.90 12.22 11.50
CA ILE A 66 6.63 11.74 12.09
C ILE A 66 5.45 12.13 11.19
N ARG A 67 5.48 13.34 10.62
CA ARG A 67 4.46 13.82 9.69
C ARG A 67 4.44 13.00 8.40
N LEU A 68 5.60 12.66 7.83
CA LEU A 68 5.70 11.82 6.64
C LEU A 68 5.06 10.44 6.85
N PHE A 69 5.30 9.81 8.00
CA PHE A 69 4.64 8.55 8.33
C PHE A 69 3.11 8.69 8.33
N ARG A 70 2.57 9.70 9.02
CA ARG A 70 1.12 9.93 9.09
C ARG A 70 0.48 10.21 7.72
N ILE A 71 1.15 10.99 6.87
CA ILE A 71 0.67 11.24 5.50
C ILE A 71 0.64 9.92 4.72
N THR A 72 1.69 9.12 4.85
CA THR A 72 1.79 7.83 4.15
C THR A 72 0.76 6.82 4.66
N GLU A 73 0.52 6.75 5.98
CA GLU A 73 -0.55 5.95 6.58
C GLU A 73 -1.93 6.33 6.00
N SER A 74 -2.23 7.62 5.88
CA SER A 74 -3.48 8.10 5.26
C SER A 74 -3.60 7.65 3.80
N MET A 75 -2.53 7.80 3.01
CA MET A 75 -2.53 7.39 1.60
C MET A 75 -2.72 5.88 1.44
N ILE A 76 -2.11 5.08 2.32
CA ILE A 76 -2.28 3.62 2.35
C ILE A 76 -3.73 3.27 2.67
N GLN A 77 -4.33 3.91 3.68
CA GLN A 77 -5.72 3.66 4.05
C GLN A 77 -6.69 4.01 2.92
N ASP A 78 -6.49 5.16 2.25
CA ASP A 78 -7.28 5.56 1.10
C ASP A 78 -7.15 4.54 -0.04
N SER A 79 -5.93 4.06 -0.30
CA SER A 79 -5.67 3.06 -1.35
C SER A 79 -6.29 1.70 -1.03
N MET A 80 -6.22 1.23 0.22
CA MET A 80 -6.87 -0.03 0.62
C MET A 80 -8.39 0.08 0.50
N THR A 81 -8.96 1.20 0.92
CA THR A 81 -10.40 1.46 0.82
C THR A 81 -10.84 1.44 -0.64
N PHE A 82 -10.15 2.18 -1.51
CA PHE A 82 -10.41 2.21 -2.93
C PHE A 82 -10.32 0.82 -3.57
N SER A 83 -9.22 0.08 -3.32
CA SER A 83 -9.06 -1.27 -3.87
C SER A 83 -10.18 -2.20 -3.44
N LYS A 84 -10.61 -2.14 -2.17
CA LYS A 84 -11.70 -2.99 -1.70
C LYS A 84 -13.05 -2.62 -2.31
N GLU A 85 -13.35 -1.33 -2.41
CA GLU A 85 -14.58 -0.84 -3.05
C GLU A 85 -14.65 -1.26 -4.53
N GLN A 86 -13.53 -1.23 -5.25
CA GLN A 86 -13.48 -1.66 -6.63
C GLN A 86 -13.58 -3.19 -6.77
N GLU A 87 -12.88 -3.96 -5.93
CA GLU A 87 -13.02 -5.41 -5.85
C GLU A 87 -14.50 -5.80 -5.68
N ASP A 88 -15.17 -5.24 -4.66
CA ASP A 88 -16.56 -5.54 -4.36
C ASP A 88 -17.51 -5.13 -5.50
N HIS A 89 -17.25 -3.98 -6.15
CA HIS A 89 -18.02 -3.52 -7.30
C HIS A 89 -17.93 -4.50 -8.48
N TYR A 90 -16.72 -4.88 -8.89
CA TYR A 90 -16.52 -5.75 -10.05
C TYR A 90 -16.92 -7.20 -9.75
N GLN A 91 -16.76 -7.67 -8.51
CA GLN A 91 -17.26 -8.98 -8.10
C GLN A 91 -18.79 -9.04 -8.22
N ALA A 92 -19.51 -8.02 -7.75
CA ALA A 92 -20.96 -7.95 -7.90
C ALA A 92 -21.40 -7.92 -9.38
N GLU A 93 -20.65 -7.21 -10.24
CA GLU A 93 -20.90 -7.19 -11.68
C GLU A 93 -20.69 -8.57 -12.32
N ALA A 94 -19.63 -9.29 -11.95
CA ALA A 94 -19.34 -10.65 -12.40
C ALA A 94 -20.46 -11.62 -11.99
N ASP A 95 -20.86 -11.59 -10.71
CA ASP A 95 -21.91 -12.45 -10.16
C ASP A 95 -23.27 -12.20 -10.81
N SER A 96 -23.56 -10.95 -11.20
CA SER A 96 -24.81 -10.59 -11.89
C SER A 96 -24.91 -11.06 -13.35
N LYS A 97 -23.76 -11.38 -13.96
CA LYS A 97 -23.64 -11.84 -15.35
C LYS A 97 -23.54 -13.36 -15.47
N SER A 98 -23.41 -14.07 -14.35
CA SER A 98 -23.41 -15.55 -14.25
C SER A 98 -24.82 -16.12 -14.16
#